data_AF-A0A7S1AAI9-F1
#
_entry.id   AF-A0A7S1AAI9-F1
#
_cell.length_a   1.000
_cell.length_b   1.000
_cell.length_c   1.000
_cell.angle_alpha   90.00
_cell.angle_beta   90.00
_cell.angle_gamma   90.00
#
_symmetry.space_group_name_H-M   'P 1'
#
loop_
_entity.id
_entity.type
_entity.pdbx_description
1 polymer ?
#
loop_
_entity_poly.entity_id
_entity_poly.type
_entity_poly.pdbx_seq_one_letter_code
_entity_poly.pdbx_strand_id
1 'polypeptide(L)'
;VRINGYTPGQGIHPHCDGPVYYPKVAILSLGSPCVFSFYPKTGNENTMQWDRVNDVPSGHRDGDTPQLSILIEPRSLLLFDKDLFWHHRHGIAAALEDELTPDVVNLDSTGYSAGTKLARRRRVSLTMRHLLARCSWPACACVS
;
A
#
# COMPACT_ATOMS: atom_id res chain seq x y z
N VAL A 1 8.55 -12.30 -2.16
CA VAL A 1 7.14 -12.01 -2.56
C VAL A 1 6.26 -12.21 -1.33
N ARG A 2 5.24 -11.36 -1.12
CA ARG A 2 4.23 -11.50 -0.05
C ARG A 2 2.86 -11.72 -0.68
N ILE A 3 2.09 -12.65 -0.13
CA ILE A 3 0.71 -12.92 -0.54
C ILE A 3 -0.21 -12.42 0.57
N ASN A 4 -1.19 -11.58 0.21
CA ASN A 4 -2.23 -11.14 1.13
C ASN A 4 -3.60 -11.52 0.57
N GLY A 5 -4.48 -12.03 1.44
CA GLY A 5 -5.88 -12.29 1.13
C GLY A 5 -6.77 -11.35 1.92
N TYR A 6 -7.84 -10.88 1.27
CA TYR A 6 -8.82 -9.97 1.87
C TYR A 6 -10.23 -10.50 1.62
N THR A 7 -11.03 -10.60 2.67
CA THR A 7 -12.50 -10.76 2.59
C THR A 7 -13.17 -9.38 2.64
N PRO A 8 -14.47 -9.27 2.30
CA PRO A 8 -15.20 -8.02 2.49
C PRO A 8 -15.05 -7.50 3.92
N GLY A 9 -14.86 -6.19 4.07
CA GLY A 9 -14.61 -5.54 5.36
C GLY A 9 -13.14 -5.54 5.79
N GLN A 10 -12.25 -6.30 5.13
CA GLN A 10 -10.82 -6.28 5.44
C GLN A 10 -10.08 -5.24 4.59
N GLY A 11 -8.98 -4.75 5.17
CA GLY A 11 -8.07 -3.79 4.56
C GLY A 11 -6.66 -3.94 5.11
N ILE A 12 -5.80 -2.98 4.80
CA ILE A 12 -4.50 -2.81 5.44
C ILE A 12 -4.30 -1.33 5.69
N HIS A 13 -4.01 -0.97 6.94
CA HIS A 13 -3.80 0.42 7.33
C HIS A 13 -2.66 1.07 6.53
N PRO A 14 -2.71 2.40 6.33
CA PRO A 14 -1.63 3.14 5.71
C PRO A 14 -0.27 2.83 6.35
N HIS A 15 0.66 2.29 5.56
CA HIS A 15 1.99 1.88 6.02
C HIS A 15 3.05 2.13 4.93
N CYS A 16 4.32 1.94 5.28
CA CYS A 16 5.43 1.92 4.32
C CYS A 16 6.09 0.55 4.35
N ASP A 17 6.64 0.11 3.21
CA ASP A 17 7.27 -1.21 3.08
C ASP A 17 8.62 -1.34 3.83
N GLY A 18 9.24 -0.23 4.21
CA GLY A 18 10.49 -0.17 4.98
C GLY A 18 11.76 -0.14 4.11
N PRO A 19 12.90 0.30 4.70
CA PRO A 19 14.09 0.68 3.94
C PRO A 19 14.94 -0.50 3.42
N VAL A 20 14.57 -1.74 3.75
CA VAL A 20 15.33 -2.94 3.34
C VAL A 20 15.08 -3.34 1.88
N TYR A 21 14.10 -2.74 1.22
CA TYR A 21 13.75 -3.02 -0.17
C TYR A 21 14.31 -1.95 -1.10
N TYR A 22 14.71 -2.36 -2.31
CA TYR A 22 14.90 -1.44 -3.42
C TYR A 22 13.58 -0.69 -3.65
N PRO A 23 13.61 0.64 -3.90
CA PRO A 23 12.42 1.50 -3.85
C PRO A 23 11.54 1.38 -5.10
N LYS A 24 11.08 0.16 -5.38
CA LYS A 24 10.17 -0.22 -6.45
C LYS A 24 9.34 -1.41 -6.00
N VAL A 25 8.03 -1.28 -6.17
CA VAL A 25 7.06 -2.28 -5.75
C VAL A 25 6.19 -2.66 -6.94
N ALA A 26 5.88 -3.94 -7.03
CA ALA A 26 4.90 -4.46 -7.98
C ALA A 26 3.81 -5.23 -7.22
N ILE A 27 2.54 -4.94 -7.50
CA ILE A 27 1.39 -5.60 -6.88
C ILE A 27 0.49 -6.15 -7.98
N LEU A 28 0.49 -7.48 -8.12
CA LEU A 28 -0.50 -8.18 -8.94
C LEU A 28 -1.77 -8.40 -8.11
N SER A 29 -2.92 -7.99 -8.65
CA SER A 29 -4.21 -8.11 -7.97
C SER A 29 -5.13 -9.11 -8.66
N LEU A 30 -5.80 -9.96 -7.89
CA LEU A 30 -6.68 -11.02 -8.38
C LEU A 30 -8.00 -11.04 -7.58
N GLY A 31 -9.08 -11.49 -8.21
CA GLY A 31 -10.39 -11.64 -7.57
C GLY A 31 -11.27 -10.40 -7.68
N SER A 32 -11.37 -9.60 -6.61
CA SER A 32 -12.23 -8.41 -6.53
C SER A 32 -11.44 -7.11 -6.77
N PRO A 33 -12.08 -6.05 -7.32
CA PRO A 33 -11.51 -4.72 -7.31
C PRO A 33 -11.41 -4.17 -5.88
N CYS A 34 -10.54 -3.18 -5.68
CA CYS A 34 -10.53 -2.32 -4.49
C CYS A 34 -9.93 -0.94 -4.81
N VAL A 35 -10.24 0.07 -4.00
CA VAL A 35 -9.50 1.33 -4.00
C VAL A 35 -8.23 1.20 -3.15
N PHE A 36 -7.10 1.56 -3.74
CA PHE A 36 -5.79 1.62 -3.10
C PHE A 36 -5.34 3.08 -3.00
N SER A 37 -4.96 3.51 -1.81
CA SER A 37 -4.76 4.93 -1.53
C SER A 37 -3.37 5.21 -0.98
N PHE A 38 -2.81 6.35 -1.36
CA PHE A 38 -1.59 6.89 -0.80
C PHE A 38 -1.88 8.10 0.07
N TYR A 39 -1.15 8.19 1.17
CA TYR A 39 -1.32 9.18 2.23
C TYR A 39 0.01 9.87 2.49
N PRO A 40 0.01 11.14 2.95
CA PRO A 40 1.23 11.83 3.25
C PRO A 40 1.97 11.12 4.37
N LYS A 41 3.30 11.22 4.37
CA LYS A 41 4.04 10.89 5.58
C LYS A 41 3.82 11.93 6.68
N THR A 42 3.68 11.48 7.92
CA THR A 42 3.49 12.27 9.13
C THR A 42 4.81 12.70 9.76
N GLY A 43 5.94 12.14 9.30
CA GLY A 43 7.30 12.47 9.75
C GLY A 43 7.73 11.74 11.02
N ASN A 44 6.84 10.98 11.65
CA ASN A 44 7.07 10.20 12.85
C ASN A 44 6.89 8.68 12.62
N GLU A 45 6.76 8.24 11.37
CA GLU A 45 6.56 6.83 11.07
C GLU A 45 7.84 6.03 11.30
N ASN A 46 7.80 5.19 12.32
CA ASN A 46 8.71 4.07 12.41
C ASN A 46 8.03 2.85 11.78
N THR A 47 8.44 2.50 10.55
CA THR A 47 7.85 1.40 9.76
C THR A 47 7.94 0.02 10.43
N MET A 48 8.70 -0.08 11.53
CA MET A 48 8.91 -1.30 12.29
C MET A 48 8.13 -1.32 13.62
N GLN A 49 7.44 -0.23 13.97
CA GLN A 49 6.72 -0.11 15.23
C GLN A 49 5.21 -0.22 15.01
N TRP A 50 4.57 -1.09 15.79
CA TRP A 50 3.12 -1.30 15.80
C TRP A 50 2.53 -0.71 17.07
N ASP A 51 1.47 0.09 16.95
CA ASP A 51 0.66 0.51 18.08
C ASP A 51 -0.32 -0.61 18.42
N ARG A 52 -0.05 -1.31 19.52
CA ARG A 52 -0.87 -2.45 19.97
C ARG A 52 -2.21 -2.05 20.56
N VAL A 53 -2.36 -0.82 21.04
CA VAL A 53 -3.61 -0.36 21.67
C VAL A 53 -4.66 -0.12 20.60
N ASN A 54 -4.25 0.56 19.53
CA ASN A 54 -5.14 0.91 18.42
C ASN A 54 -5.11 -0.13 17.28
N ASP A 55 -4.20 -1.10 17.36
CA ASP A 55 -3.94 -2.13 16.35
C ASP A 55 -3.63 -1.54 14.95
N VAL A 56 -2.71 -0.56 14.92
CA VAL A 56 -2.32 0.16 13.70
C VAL A 56 -0.79 0.33 13.58
N PRO A 57 -0.26 0.53 12.36
CA PRO A 57 1.12 0.97 12.17
C PRO A 57 1.41 2.29 12.89
N SER A 58 2.60 2.43 13.44
CA SER A 58 3.04 3.70 14.03
C SER A 58 2.97 4.84 13.02
N GLY A 59 2.37 5.95 13.46
CA GLY A 59 2.13 7.13 12.63
C GLY A 59 0.81 7.09 11.86
N HIS A 60 0.02 6.01 11.89
CA HIS A 60 -1.39 6.05 11.46
C HIS A 60 -2.15 7.14 12.23
N ARG A 61 -2.97 7.91 11.52
CA ARG A 61 -3.85 8.93 12.09
C ARG A 61 -5.24 8.73 11.53
N ASP A 62 -6.22 8.67 12.42
CA ASP A 62 -7.60 8.56 12.00
C ASP A 62 -8.06 9.83 11.30
N GLY A 63 -8.83 9.65 10.21
CA GLY A 63 -9.35 10.76 9.41
C GLY A 63 -8.35 11.35 8.41
N ASP A 64 -7.16 10.76 8.21
CA ASP A 64 -6.27 11.20 7.15
C ASP A 64 -6.94 11.06 5.77
N THR A 65 -7.00 12.16 5.03
CA THR A 65 -7.46 12.16 3.64
C THR A 65 -6.32 11.67 2.73
N PRO A 66 -6.58 10.73 1.80
CA PRO A 66 -5.56 10.29 0.85
C PRO A 66 -5.16 11.43 -0.09
N GLN A 67 -3.88 11.50 -0.43
CA GLN A 67 -3.38 12.42 -1.46
C GLN A 67 -3.74 11.95 -2.87
N LEU A 68 -3.83 10.63 -3.06
CA LEU A 68 -4.31 10.04 -4.30
C LEU A 68 -4.89 8.65 -4.03
N SER A 69 -5.85 8.26 -4.84
CA SER A 69 -6.49 6.95 -4.81
C SER A 69 -6.53 6.36 -6.22
N ILE A 70 -6.36 5.05 -6.33
CA ILE A 70 -6.35 4.30 -7.60
C ILE A 70 -7.35 3.14 -7.47
N LEU A 71 -8.20 2.94 -8.46
CA LEU A 71 -8.99 1.72 -8.58
C LEU A 71 -8.10 0.60 -9.10
N ILE A 72 -7.97 -0.46 -8.31
CA ILE A 72 -7.18 -1.64 -8.65
C ILE A 72 -8.12 -2.77 -9.06
N GLU A 73 -8.26 -3.00 -10.37
CA GLU A 73 -9.12 -4.03 -10.93
C GLU A 73 -8.51 -5.44 -10.86
N PRO A 74 -9.31 -6.51 -10.94
CA PRO A 74 -8.80 -7.88 -11.03
C PRO A 74 -7.93 -8.09 -12.27
N ARG A 75 -6.80 -8.78 -12.10
CA ARG A 75 -5.76 -9.03 -13.11
C ARG A 75 -4.97 -7.78 -13.53
N SER A 76 -4.99 -6.73 -12.71
CA SER A 76 -4.13 -5.55 -12.89
C SER A 76 -2.77 -5.73 -12.19
N LEU A 77 -1.79 -4.97 -12.68
CA LEU A 77 -0.46 -4.84 -12.08
C LEU A 77 -0.24 -3.37 -11.70
N LEU A 78 -0.16 -3.08 -10.40
CA LEU A 78 0.25 -1.77 -9.91
C LEU A 78 1.76 -1.73 -9.74
N LEU A 79 2.41 -0.73 -10.34
CA LEU A 79 3.83 -0.44 -10.17
C LEU A 79 3.96 0.95 -9.52
N PHE A 80 4.76 1.07 -8.47
CA PHE A 80 5.15 2.36 -7.93
C PHE A 80 6.60 2.35 -7.46
N ASP A 81 7.27 3.50 -7.58
CA ASP A 81 8.68 3.68 -7.21
C ASP A 81 8.94 5.10 -6.65
N LYS A 82 10.20 5.36 -6.28
CA LYS A 82 10.71 6.69 -5.89
C LYS A 82 9.86 7.37 -4.83
N ASP A 83 9.23 8.49 -5.13
CA ASP A 83 8.51 9.35 -4.18
C ASP A 83 7.31 8.64 -3.54
N LEU A 84 6.60 7.80 -4.30
CA LEU A 84 5.50 7.00 -3.76
C LEU A 84 5.99 5.92 -2.79
N PHE A 85 7.22 5.44 -2.99
CA PHE A 85 7.82 4.48 -2.07
C PHE A 85 8.37 5.16 -0.80
N TRP A 86 9.07 6.30 -0.96
CA TRP A 86 9.79 6.94 0.14
C TRP A 86 8.99 7.96 0.92
N HIS A 87 8.00 8.62 0.31
CA HIS A 87 7.35 9.80 0.88
C HIS A 87 5.85 9.64 1.10
N HIS A 88 5.30 8.46 0.79
CA HIS A 88 3.88 8.18 0.96
C HIS A 88 3.68 6.87 1.72
N ARG A 89 2.71 6.89 2.63
CA ARG A 89 2.13 5.66 3.18
C ARG A 89 1.09 5.15 2.19
N HIS A 90 0.85 3.85 2.16
CA HIS A 90 -0.18 3.28 1.31
C HIS A 90 -1.03 2.25 2.04
N GLY A 91 -2.29 2.13 1.62
CA GLY A 91 -3.24 1.27 2.30
C GLY A 91 -4.46 0.93 1.45
N ILE A 92 -5.27 0.05 2.00
CA ILE A 92 -6.59 -0.33 1.49
C ILE A 92 -7.54 -0.21 2.67
N ALA A 93 -8.57 0.63 2.55
CA ALA A 93 -9.55 0.81 3.62
C ALA A 93 -10.25 -0.51 3.96
N ALA A 94 -10.59 -0.72 5.23
CA ALA A 94 -11.47 -1.80 5.67
C ALA A 94 -12.92 -1.44 5.30
N ALA A 95 -13.43 -2.00 4.20
CA ALA A 95 -14.73 -1.62 3.64
C ALA A 95 -15.46 -2.81 3.02
N LEU A 96 -16.80 -2.77 3.03
CA LEU A 96 -17.66 -3.74 2.35
C LEU A 96 -17.88 -3.38 0.88
N GLU A 97 -17.79 -2.10 0.54
CA GLU A 97 -17.91 -1.55 -0.81
C GLU A 97 -16.94 -0.38 -0.97
N ASP A 98 -16.52 -0.11 -2.20
CA ASP A 98 -15.81 1.11 -2.57
C ASP A 98 -16.76 2.00 -3.40
N GLU A 99 -16.90 3.27 -3.03
CA GLU A 99 -17.55 4.27 -3.85
C GLU A 99 -16.49 5.02 -4.65
N LEU A 100 -16.60 4.99 -5.98
CA LEU A 100 -15.64 5.66 -6.86
C LEU A 100 -15.90 7.16 -6.84
N THR A 101 -15.01 7.93 -6.22
CA THR A 101 -15.05 9.38 -6.27
C THR A 101 -14.31 9.90 -7.51
N PRO A 102 -14.54 11.17 -7.90
CA PRO A 102 -13.73 11.82 -8.94
C PRO A 102 -12.22 11.86 -8.65
N ASP A 103 -11.81 11.68 -7.39
CA ASP A 103 -10.40 11.69 -6.97
C ASP A 103 -9.66 10.37 -7.25
N VAL A 104 -10.37 9.35 -7.77
CA VAL A 104 -9.76 8.11 -8.25
C VAL A 104 -9.02 8.42 -9.56
N VAL A 105 -7.70 8.50 -9.50
CA VAL A 105 -6.88 9.12 -10.56
C VAL A 105 -6.88 8.36 -11.88
N ASN A 106 -7.23 7.07 -11.88
CA ASN A 106 -7.30 6.25 -13.08
C ASN A 106 -8.75 6.02 -13.56
N LEU A 107 -9.74 6.71 -12.98
CA LEU A 107 -11.15 6.47 -13.27
C LEU A 107 -11.47 6.59 -14.77
N ASP A 108 -10.93 7.61 -15.44
CA ASP A 108 -11.10 7.83 -16.89
C ASP A 108 -10.55 6.71 -17.77
N SER A 109 -9.61 5.92 -17.23
CA SER A 109 -9.05 4.74 -17.91
C SER A 109 -9.79 3.44 -17.57
N THR A 110 -10.83 3.52 -16.75
CA THR A 110 -11.68 2.39 -16.37
C THR A 110 -12.99 2.41 -17.15
N GLY A 111 -13.79 1.34 -17.04
CA GLY A 111 -15.16 1.31 -17.55
C GLY A 111 -16.21 1.89 -16.59
N TYR A 112 -15.79 2.59 -15.53
CA TYR A 112 -16.67 3.04 -14.46
C TYR A 112 -16.81 4.56 -14.40
N SER A 113 -17.88 5.02 -13.77
CA SER A 113 -18.15 6.45 -13.54
C SER A 113 -18.09 6.81 -12.06
N ALA A 114 -17.87 8.09 -11.74
CA ALA A 114 -17.96 8.58 -10.38
C ALA A 114 -19.36 8.30 -9.79
N GLY A 115 -19.41 7.97 -8.50
CA GLY A 115 -20.61 7.50 -7.80
C GLY A 115 -20.90 6.00 -7.97
N THR A 116 -20.15 5.28 -8.81
CA THR A 116 -20.27 3.82 -8.90
C THR A 116 -19.87 3.19 -7.56
N LYS A 117 -20.72 2.29 -7.07
CA LYS A 117 -20.44 1.48 -5.87
C LYS A 117 -20.03 0.07 -6.26
N LEU A 118 -18.85 -0.33 -5.83
CA LEU A 118 -18.28 -1.65 -6.10
C LEU A 118 -18.27 -2.48 -4.81
N ALA A 119 -19.17 -3.47 -4.73
CA ALA A 119 -19.19 -4.40 -3.61
C ALA A 119 -17.91 -5.25 -3.59
N ARG A 120 -17.22 -5.29 -2.43
CA ARG A 120 -16.03 -6.11 -2.27
C ARG A 120 -16.39 -7.59 -2.22
N ARG A 121 -15.54 -8.39 -2.84
CA ARG A 121 -15.48 -9.85 -2.72
C ARG A 121 -14.08 -10.27 -2.28
N ARG A 122 -13.84 -11.58 -2.19
CA ARG A 122 -12.50 -12.10 -1.90
C ARG A 122 -11.49 -11.57 -2.92
N ARG A 123 -10.44 -10.90 -2.42
CA ARG A 123 -9.31 -10.39 -3.20
C ARG A 123 -8.02 -11.05 -2.73
N VAL A 124 -7.12 -11.32 -3.66
CA VAL A 124 -5.76 -11.76 -3.37
C VAL A 124 -4.78 -10.82 -4.05
N SER A 125 -3.72 -10.43 -3.35
CA SER A 125 -2.63 -9.64 -3.94
C SER A 125 -1.29 -10.29 -3.72
N LEU A 126 -0.44 -10.25 -4.76
CA LEU A 126 0.95 -10.67 -4.71
C LEU A 126 1.83 -9.42 -4.78
N THR A 127 2.45 -9.08 -3.67
CA THR A 127 3.38 -7.94 -3.57
C THR A 127 4.81 -8.44 -3.76
N MET A 128 5.45 -7.96 -4.83
CA MET A 128 6.82 -8.27 -5.22
C MET A 128 7.70 -7.05 -4.95
N ARG A 129 8.82 -7.31 -4.26
CA ARG A 129 9.83 -6.33 -3.86
C ARG A 129 11.19 -6.97 -3.97
N HIS A 130 12.18 -6.19 -4.37
CA HIS A 130 13.57 -6.63 -4.39
C HIS A 130 14.20 -6.29 -3.04
N LEU A 131 14.58 -7.31 -2.27
CA LEU A 131 15.30 -7.14 -1.01
C LEU A 131 16.74 -6.72 -1.32
N LEU A 132 17.21 -5.62 -0.74
CA LEU A 132 18.60 -5.20 -0.88
C LEU A 132 19.51 -6.23 -0.20
N ALA A 133 20.66 -6.51 -0.81
CA ALA A 133 21.67 -7.34 -0.18
C ALA A 133 22.03 -6.75 1.18
N ARG A 134 22.04 -7.59 2.22
CA ARG A 134 22.61 -7.20 3.51
C ARG A 134 24.10 -6.96 3.26
N CYS A 135 24.64 -5.82 3.68
CA CYS A 135 26.09 -5.66 3.74
C CYS A 135 26.64 -6.70 4.72
N SER A 136 27.21 -7.78 4.21
CA SER A 136 28.16 -8.61 4.95
C SER A 136 29.48 -7.86 4.94
N TRP A 137 29.70 -7.00 5.92
CA TRP A 137 30.97 -6.32 6.09
C TRP A 137 31.80 -7.02 7.17
N PRO A 138 32.69 -7.97 6.83
CA PRO A 138 33.79 -8.36 7.71
C PRO A 138 35.04 -7.58 7.28
N ALA A 139 35.06 -6.25 7.43
CA ALA A 139 36.26 -5.45 7.21
C ALA A 139 36.14 -4.04 7.82
N CYS A 140 35.97 -3.99 9.15
CA CYS A 140 36.48 -2.89 9.98
C CYS A 140 37.31 -3.52 11.10
N ALA A 141 38.34 -4.26 10.71
CA ALA A 141 39.50 -4.54 11.54
C ALA A 141 40.71 -4.15 10.68
N CYS A 142 41.66 -3.44 11.28
CA CYS A 142 42.85 -2.83 10.68
C CYS A 142 42.61 -1.46 10.02
N VAL A 143 42.80 -0.39 10.79
CA VAL A 143 44.02 0.41 10.68
C VAL A 143 44.47 0.77 12.10
N SER A 144 45.74 0.49 12.37
CA SER A 144 46.54 0.76 13.56
C SER A 144 46.61 2.24 13.94
#